data_AF-A0A8H4ERB4-F1
#
_entry.id   AF-A0A8H4ERB4-F1
#
_cell.length_a   1.000
_cell.length_b   1.000
_cell.length_c   1.000
_cell.angle_alpha   90.00
_cell.angle_beta   90.00
_cell.angle_gamma   90.00
#
_symmetry.space_group_name_H-M   'P 1'
#
loop_
_entity.id
_entity.type
_entity.pdbx_description
1 polymer ?
#
loop_
_entity_poly.entity_id
_entity_poly.type
_entity_poly.pdbx_seq_one_letter_code
_entity_poly.pdbx_strand_id
1 'polypeptide(L)'
;MNQQGQNGTSEIRDLGVTPSLPHLVDFSDKCATIKKLSTEILQKAERDAAKKPNLVGPSSLISDPSIQSAKQQLARSFIQLRGLNRTAMLEKSSDKLTTQEAKLSMDRIHLQLQDLNYMKTFLQREIRRCKSFRSKYQKVPLISEEEFLSRAPTRLTAPLSDAEASEKQQLHHRMLQRLNFEKEERIRLKEEVTEKLKRKKEASERVMAKKAKIDQFNKEFEKFIKQAKPLNEILTDEEVGQPDQSDQMDTTV
;
A
#
# COMPACT_ATOMS: atom_id res chain seq x y z
N MET A 1 6.65 -17.22 -12.75
CA MET A 1 6.36 -16.61 -14.06
C MET A 1 7.25 -15.39 -14.19
N ASN A 2 8.42 -15.60 -14.79
CA ASN A 2 9.42 -14.57 -15.05
C ASN A 2 8.84 -13.55 -16.03
N GLN A 3 8.88 -12.27 -15.67
CA GLN A 3 8.96 -11.21 -16.67
C GLN A 3 10.20 -10.40 -16.35
N GLN A 4 11.21 -10.68 -17.20
CA GLN A 4 12.50 -10.03 -17.25
C GLN A 4 12.29 -8.52 -17.41
N GLY A 5 13.06 -7.76 -16.63
CA GLY A 5 13.25 -6.34 -16.89
C GLY A 5 13.79 -6.17 -18.30
N GLN A 6 13.02 -5.49 -19.14
CA GLN A 6 13.57 -4.95 -20.37
C GLN A 6 14.53 -3.84 -19.95
N ASN A 7 15.82 -4.19 -19.91
CA ASN A 7 16.89 -3.23 -20.02
C ASN A 7 16.65 -2.49 -21.34
N GLY A 8 16.04 -1.31 -21.25
CA GLY A 8 16.18 -0.30 -22.29
C GLY A 8 17.65 0.07 -22.34
N THR A 9 18.41 -0.65 -23.16
CA THR A 9 19.62 -0.13 -23.78
C THR A 9 19.17 1.09 -24.57
N SER A 10 19.10 2.23 -23.89
CA SER A 10 19.18 3.52 -24.54
C SER A 10 20.52 3.50 -25.24
N GLU A 11 20.51 3.09 -26.51
CA GLU A 11 21.57 3.44 -27.43
C GLU A 11 21.79 4.93 -27.23
N ILE A 12 22.89 5.27 -26.57
CA ILE A 12 23.49 6.58 -26.70
C ILE A 12 23.82 6.60 -28.19
N ARG A 13 22.88 7.08 -29.00
CA ARG A 13 23.21 7.69 -30.27
C ARG A 13 24.20 8.75 -29.86
N ASP A 14 25.48 8.45 -30.03
CA ASP A 14 26.50 9.46 -30.19
C ASP A 14 25.89 10.41 -31.20
N LEU A 15 25.34 11.51 -30.70
CA LEU A 15 25.12 12.70 -31.48
C LEU A 15 26.49 12.93 -32.08
N GLY A 16 26.62 12.62 -33.36
CA GLY A 16 27.85 12.74 -34.11
C GLY A 16 28.26 14.19 -34.08
N VAL A 17 28.88 14.62 -32.98
CA VAL A 17 29.62 15.86 -32.87
C VAL A 17 30.85 15.59 -33.70
N THR A 18 30.69 15.77 -35.00
CA THR A 18 31.73 15.66 -36.01
C THR A 18 32.96 16.42 -35.51
N PRO A 19 34.10 15.76 -35.29
CA PRO A 19 35.29 16.43 -34.80
C PRO A 19 36.02 17.08 -35.98
N SER A 20 35.43 18.16 -36.50
CA SER A 20 36.12 19.34 -37.01
C SER A 20 35.04 20.37 -37.29
N LEU A 21 34.73 21.21 -36.30
CA LEU A 21 33.94 22.41 -36.57
C LEU A 21 34.66 23.16 -37.71
N PRO A 22 34.00 23.44 -38.84
CA PRO A 22 34.65 24.04 -40.01
C PRO A 22 35.36 25.36 -39.67
N HIS A 23 34.80 26.10 -38.70
CA HIS A 23 35.40 27.32 -38.17
C HIS A 23 36.76 27.10 -37.47
N LEU A 24 37.05 25.89 -36.96
CA LEU A 24 38.32 25.54 -36.31
C LEU A 24 39.41 25.24 -37.34
N VAL A 25 39.05 24.64 -38.48
CA VAL A 25 39.93 24.47 -39.64
C VAL A 25 40.28 25.85 -40.21
N ASP A 26 39.26 26.68 -40.43
CA ASP A 26 39.45 28.07 -40.87
C ASP A 26 40.32 28.86 -39.88
N PHE A 27 40.08 28.72 -38.58
CA PHE A 27 40.89 29.36 -37.53
C PHE A 27 42.36 28.92 -37.59
N SER A 28 42.61 27.62 -37.71
CA SER A 28 43.97 27.05 -37.83
C SER A 28 44.69 27.60 -39.06
N ASP A 29 44.01 27.67 -40.20
CA ASP A 29 44.56 28.19 -41.46
C ASP A 29 44.89 29.69 -41.37
N LYS A 30 44.04 30.48 -40.70
CA LYS A 30 44.33 31.90 -40.44
C LYS A 30 45.49 32.07 -39.47
N CYS A 31 45.59 31.26 -38.42
CA CYS A 31 46.73 31.28 -37.51
C CYS A 31 48.04 30.89 -38.21
N ALA A 32 48.03 29.90 -39.09
CA ALA A 32 49.19 29.53 -39.91
C ALA A 32 49.60 30.66 -40.85
N THR A 33 48.63 31.34 -41.47
CA THR A 33 48.87 32.51 -42.34
C THR A 33 49.47 33.69 -41.56
N ILE A 34 48.93 34.00 -40.38
CA ILE A 34 49.44 35.04 -39.48
C ILE A 34 50.87 34.72 -39.06
N LYS A 35 51.16 33.47 -38.70
CA LYS A 35 52.50 33.02 -38.32
C LYS A 35 53.48 33.22 -39.47
N LYS A 36 53.12 32.77 -40.68
CA LYS A 36 53.94 32.92 -41.89
C LYS A 36 54.25 34.40 -42.19
N LEU A 37 53.22 35.24 -42.28
CA LEU A 37 53.37 36.67 -42.55
C LEU A 37 54.20 37.39 -41.47
N SER A 38 54.04 37.03 -40.20
CA SER A 38 54.81 37.61 -39.10
C SER A 38 56.29 37.22 -39.19
N THR A 39 56.60 35.95 -39.49
CA THR A 39 57.98 35.49 -39.69
C THR A 39 58.64 36.14 -40.90
N GLU A 40 57.90 36.37 -41.99
CA GLU A 40 58.41 37.05 -43.18
C GLU A 40 58.74 38.53 -42.91
N ILE A 41 57.91 39.22 -42.12
CA ILE A 41 58.17 40.61 -41.70
C ILE A 41 59.41 40.69 -40.80
N LEU A 42 59.54 39.76 -39.83
CA LEU A 42 60.69 39.71 -38.92
C LEU A 42 62.00 39.42 -39.68
N GLN A 43 62.02 38.42 -40.55
CA GLN A 43 63.21 38.09 -41.36
C GLN A 43 63.61 39.23 -42.32
N LYS A 44 62.64 39.99 -42.87
CA LYS A 44 62.94 41.15 -43.70
C LYS A 44 63.54 42.29 -42.87
N ALA A 45 62.97 42.57 -41.69
CA ALA A 45 63.51 43.57 -40.77
C ALA A 45 64.95 43.22 -40.31
N GLU A 46 65.25 41.95 -40.04
CA GLU A 46 66.60 41.47 -39.70
C GLU A 46 67.59 41.62 -40.87
N ARG A 47 67.18 41.28 -42.10
CA ARG A 47 68.02 41.44 -43.30
C ARG A 47 68.30 42.91 -43.62
N ASP A 48 67.33 43.79 -43.42
CA ASP A 48 67.50 45.23 -43.63
C ASP A 48 68.40 45.86 -42.56
N ALA A 49 68.30 45.39 -41.30
CA ALA A 49 69.21 45.77 -40.22
C ALA A 49 70.66 45.32 -40.48
N ALA A 50 70.86 44.15 -41.09
CA ALA A 50 72.18 43.64 -41.48
C ALA A 50 72.82 44.38 -42.67
N LYS A 51 72.00 44.99 -43.55
CA LYS A 51 72.46 45.65 -44.79
C LYS A 51 72.83 47.12 -44.61
N LYS A 52 72.31 47.81 -43.59
CA LYS A 52 72.58 49.23 -43.30
C LYS A 52 72.60 49.51 -41.78
N PRO A 53 73.74 49.39 -41.08
CA PRO A 53 73.80 49.57 -39.63
C PRO A 53 73.60 51.02 -39.15
N ASN A 54 73.71 52.03 -40.03
CA ASN A 54 73.74 53.46 -39.64
C ASN A 54 72.55 54.33 -40.12
N LEU A 55 71.42 53.77 -40.53
CA LEU A 55 70.16 54.53 -40.71
C LEU A 55 68.96 53.74 -40.16
N VAL A 56 68.93 53.54 -38.84
CA VAL A 56 67.76 53.00 -38.14
C VAL A 56 66.87 54.17 -37.70
N GLY A 57 66.23 54.81 -38.67
CA GLY A 57 65.03 55.59 -38.41
C GLY A 57 63.81 54.71 -38.65
N PRO A 58 62.80 54.68 -37.75
CA PRO A 58 61.58 53.89 -37.95
C PRO A 58 60.87 54.17 -39.30
N SER A 59 61.15 55.32 -39.92
CA SER A 59 60.56 55.77 -41.19
C SER A 59 61.01 55.02 -42.45
N SER A 60 62.18 54.36 -42.50
CA SER A 60 62.62 53.64 -43.72
C SER A 60 61.95 52.26 -43.88
N LEU A 61 61.65 51.59 -42.76
CA LEU A 61 60.92 50.32 -42.69
C LEU A 61 59.39 50.47 -42.91
N ILE A 62 58.88 51.70 -42.82
CA ILE A 62 57.45 52.02 -43.00
C ILE A 62 57.10 52.17 -44.49
N SER A 63 58.07 52.49 -45.35
CA SER A 63 57.82 52.89 -46.75
C SER A 63 58.13 51.82 -47.79
N ASP A 64 58.59 50.62 -47.42
CA ASP A 64 58.71 49.51 -48.37
C ASP A 64 57.30 49.00 -48.75
N PRO A 65 56.89 49.08 -50.03
CA PRO A 65 55.58 48.61 -50.49
C PRO A 65 55.34 47.11 -50.19
N SER A 66 56.39 46.30 -50.11
CA SER A 66 56.30 44.88 -49.74
C SER A 66 55.91 44.69 -48.27
N ILE A 67 56.49 45.51 -47.37
CA ILE A 67 56.20 45.47 -45.92
C ILE A 67 54.80 46.04 -45.64
N GLN A 68 54.39 47.10 -46.35
CA GLN A 68 53.03 47.65 -46.22
C GLN A 68 51.96 46.64 -46.66
N SER A 69 52.16 45.93 -47.77
CA SER A 69 51.25 44.89 -48.23
C SER A 69 51.12 43.75 -47.21
N ALA A 70 52.24 43.28 -46.64
CA ALA A 70 52.23 42.25 -45.60
C ALA A 70 51.51 42.71 -44.32
N LYS A 71 51.70 43.96 -43.88
CA LYS A 71 50.97 44.56 -42.75
C LYS A 71 49.47 44.64 -43.01
N GLN A 72 49.04 45.01 -44.22
CA GLN A 72 47.62 45.03 -44.59
C GLN A 72 47.01 43.62 -44.61
N GLN A 73 47.72 42.62 -45.12
CA GLN A 73 47.28 41.21 -45.11
C GLN A 73 47.19 40.65 -43.68
N LEU A 74 48.13 41.02 -42.81
CA LEU A 74 48.10 40.67 -41.40
C LEU A 74 46.88 41.28 -40.69
N ALA A 75 46.63 42.58 -40.89
CA ALA A 75 45.46 43.27 -40.33
C ALA A 75 44.14 42.63 -40.79
N ARG A 76 44.03 42.28 -42.09
CA ARG A 76 42.86 41.56 -42.63
C ARG A 76 42.67 40.19 -41.98
N SER A 77 43.77 39.45 -41.76
CA SER A 77 43.74 38.14 -41.10
C SER A 77 43.27 38.24 -39.64
N PHE A 78 43.67 39.28 -38.91
CA PHE A 78 43.18 39.54 -37.55
C PHE A 78 41.70 39.93 -37.48
N ILE A 79 41.20 40.69 -38.47
CA ILE A 79 39.77 41.01 -38.56
C ILE A 79 38.97 39.73 -38.83
N GLN A 80 39.43 38.87 -39.73
CA GLN A 80 38.82 37.57 -40.00
C GLN A 80 38.81 36.67 -38.75
N LEU A 81 39.90 36.65 -37.98
CA LEU A 81 39.99 35.90 -36.72
C LEU A 81 38.97 36.37 -35.67
N ARG A 82 38.78 37.69 -35.56
CA ARG A 82 37.72 38.26 -34.69
C ARG A 82 36.32 37.87 -35.16
N GLY A 83 36.11 37.83 -36.48
CA GLY A 83 34.88 37.33 -37.08
C GLY A 83 34.59 35.87 -36.71
N LEU A 84 35.57 34.99 -36.88
CA LEU A 84 35.48 33.56 -36.52
C LEU A 84 35.23 33.35 -35.02
N ASN A 85 35.84 34.15 -34.16
CA ASN A 85 35.57 34.10 -32.72
C ASN A 85 34.11 34.48 -32.42
N ARG A 86 33.62 35.56 -33.04
CA ARG A 86 32.22 35.97 -32.87
C ARG A 86 31.23 34.91 -33.34
N THR A 87 31.48 34.28 -34.50
CA THR A 87 30.61 33.19 -35.00
C THR A 87 30.63 31.99 -34.05
N ALA A 88 31.79 31.57 -33.56
CA ALA A 88 31.89 30.48 -32.58
C ALA A 88 31.17 30.80 -31.25
N MET A 89 31.24 32.04 -30.76
CA MET A 89 30.48 32.47 -29.58
C MET A 89 28.96 32.43 -29.80
N LEU A 90 28.49 32.82 -30.99
CA LEU A 90 27.08 32.77 -31.35
C LEU A 90 26.57 31.33 -31.48
N GLU A 91 27.32 30.45 -32.15
CA GLU A 91 27.03 29.02 -32.25
C GLU A 91 26.94 28.40 -30.85
N LYS A 92 27.94 28.64 -30.00
CA LYS A 92 27.92 28.17 -28.60
C LYS A 92 26.69 28.66 -27.83
N SER A 93 26.30 29.93 -28.02
CA SER A 93 25.12 30.48 -27.36
C SER A 93 23.83 29.84 -27.88
N SER A 94 23.76 29.57 -29.19
CA SER A 94 22.66 28.86 -29.84
C SER A 94 22.53 27.44 -29.29
N ASP A 95 23.63 26.68 -29.27
CA ASP A 95 23.65 25.30 -28.77
C ASP A 95 23.30 25.20 -27.29
N LYS A 96 23.73 26.20 -26.50
CA LYS A 96 23.35 26.29 -25.10
C LYS A 96 21.84 26.49 -24.95
N LEU A 97 21.23 27.35 -25.78
CA LEU A 97 19.80 27.61 -25.75
C LEU A 97 19.01 26.37 -26.18
N THR A 98 19.37 25.74 -27.29
CA THR A 98 18.68 24.53 -27.79
C THR A 98 18.76 23.38 -26.80
N THR A 99 19.93 23.18 -26.17
CA THR A 99 20.10 22.17 -25.12
C THR A 99 19.28 22.50 -23.87
N GLN A 100 19.21 23.78 -23.50
CA GLN A 100 18.39 24.23 -22.37
C GLN A 100 16.90 24.02 -22.64
N GLU A 101 16.41 24.33 -23.84
CA GLU A 101 15.02 24.11 -24.24
C GLU A 101 14.66 22.62 -24.23
N ALA A 102 15.53 21.77 -24.79
CA ALA A 102 15.35 20.32 -24.76
C ALA A 102 15.29 19.78 -23.32
N LYS A 103 16.18 20.28 -22.44
CA LYS A 103 16.17 19.94 -21.02
C LYS A 103 14.86 20.36 -20.34
N LEU A 104 14.39 21.59 -20.55
CA LEU A 104 13.14 22.07 -19.96
C LEU A 104 11.92 21.28 -20.45
N SER A 105 11.90 20.89 -21.73
CA SER A 105 10.88 20.01 -22.29
C SER A 105 10.88 18.64 -21.61
N MET A 106 12.07 18.04 -21.44
CA MET A 106 12.24 16.78 -20.71
C MET A 106 11.77 16.90 -19.25
N ASP A 107 12.17 17.94 -18.55
CA ASP A 107 11.79 18.18 -17.15
C ASP A 107 10.26 18.30 -17.00
N ARG A 108 9.58 18.96 -17.95
CA ARG A 108 8.11 19.06 -17.99
C ARG A 108 7.44 17.68 -18.13
N ILE A 109 7.92 16.85 -19.06
CA ILE A 109 7.39 15.49 -19.25
C ILE A 109 7.67 14.63 -18.02
N HIS A 110 8.86 14.77 -17.41
CA HIS A 110 9.23 14.05 -16.20
C HIS A 110 8.30 14.40 -15.03
N LEU A 111 7.92 15.67 -14.88
CA LEU A 111 6.93 16.10 -13.89
C LEU A 111 5.57 15.43 -14.12
N GLN A 112 5.07 15.42 -15.37
CA GLN A 112 3.83 14.73 -15.72
C GLN A 112 3.89 13.23 -15.43
N LEU A 113 5.03 12.59 -15.69
CA LEU A 113 5.26 11.19 -15.34
C LEU A 113 5.19 10.96 -13.82
N GLN A 114 5.75 11.88 -13.04
CA GLN A 114 5.69 11.82 -11.58
C GLN A 114 4.24 11.93 -11.07
N ASP A 115 3.44 12.83 -11.64
CA ASP A 115 2.02 12.97 -11.30
C ASP A 115 1.23 11.69 -11.59
N LEU A 116 1.48 11.07 -12.74
CA LEU A 116 0.86 9.80 -13.11
C LEU A 116 1.30 8.64 -12.20
N ASN A 117 2.58 8.58 -11.83
CA ASN A 117 3.09 7.59 -10.88
C ASN A 117 2.47 7.77 -9.50
N TYR A 118 2.31 9.01 -9.04
CA TYR A 118 1.58 9.30 -7.81
C TYR A 118 0.14 8.78 -7.91
N MET A 119 -0.59 9.12 -8.97
CA MET A 119 -1.97 8.66 -9.16
C MET A 119 -2.06 7.14 -9.18
N LYS A 120 -1.15 6.45 -9.88
CA LYS A 120 -1.07 4.99 -9.91
C LYS A 120 -0.91 4.41 -8.51
N THR A 121 0.05 4.90 -7.73
CA THR A 121 0.30 4.39 -6.37
C THR A 121 -0.86 4.69 -5.43
N PHE A 122 -1.49 5.86 -5.56
CA PHE A 122 -2.70 6.24 -4.84
C PHE A 122 -3.85 5.27 -5.14
N LEU A 123 -4.16 5.05 -6.42
CA LEU A 123 -5.21 4.11 -6.84
C LEU A 123 -4.92 2.68 -6.39
N GLN A 124 -3.66 2.23 -6.46
CA GLN A 124 -3.26 0.92 -5.95
C GLN A 124 -3.44 0.80 -4.43
N ARG A 125 -3.24 1.89 -3.67
CA ARG A 125 -3.49 1.91 -2.23
C ARG A 125 -4.98 1.84 -1.94
N GLU A 126 -5.79 2.62 -2.65
CA GLU A 126 -7.26 2.58 -2.48
C GLU A 126 -7.85 1.23 -2.90
N ILE A 127 -7.37 0.62 -3.99
CA ILE A 127 -7.79 -0.74 -4.37
C ILE A 127 -7.43 -1.74 -3.27
N ARG A 128 -6.23 -1.65 -2.67
CA ARG A 128 -5.84 -2.52 -1.56
C ARG A 128 -6.74 -2.30 -0.33
N ARG A 129 -7.06 -1.05 -0.02
CA ARG A 129 -7.98 -0.69 1.06
C ARG A 129 -9.37 -1.29 0.82
N CYS A 130 -9.94 -1.11 -0.37
CA CYS A 130 -11.22 -1.69 -0.75
C CYS A 130 -11.19 -3.23 -0.71
N LYS A 131 -10.12 -3.87 -1.17
CA LYS A 131 -9.95 -5.33 -1.11
C LYS A 131 -9.77 -5.86 0.33
N SER A 132 -9.22 -5.04 1.22
CA SER A 132 -9.08 -5.40 2.64
C SER A 132 -10.38 -5.34 3.43
N PHE A 133 -11.46 -4.83 2.83
CA PHE A 133 -12.76 -4.81 3.45
C PHE A 133 -13.25 -6.24 3.75
N ARG A 134 -13.28 -6.57 5.04
CA ARG A 134 -13.85 -7.83 5.53
C ARG A 134 -15.20 -7.53 6.17
N SER A 135 -16.25 -8.07 5.59
CA SER A 135 -17.59 -7.97 6.17
C SER A 135 -17.73 -8.91 7.37
N LYS A 136 -18.53 -8.51 8.35
CA LYS A 136 -18.73 -9.26 9.61
C LYS A 136 -19.23 -10.69 9.36
N TYR A 137 -19.98 -10.94 8.28
CA TYR A 137 -20.55 -12.26 7.98
C TYR A 137 -19.49 -13.35 7.77
N GLN A 138 -18.26 -12.99 7.34
CA GLN A 138 -17.19 -13.97 7.11
C GLN A 138 -16.71 -14.65 8.40
N LYS A 139 -17.00 -14.09 9.57
CA LYS A 139 -16.66 -14.68 10.87
C LYS A 139 -17.83 -15.47 11.48
N VAL A 140 -19.02 -15.40 10.89
CA VAL A 140 -20.20 -16.06 11.43
C VAL A 140 -20.17 -17.52 10.99
N PRO A 141 -20.22 -18.50 11.92
CA PRO A 141 -20.40 -19.88 11.54
C PRO A 141 -21.78 -20.02 10.89
N LEU A 142 -21.79 -20.45 9.63
CA LEU A 142 -22.99 -20.72 8.85
C LEU A 142 -23.12 -22.23 8.68
N ILE A 143 -24.36 -22.70 8.70
CA ILE A 143 -24.75 -24.06 8.27
C ILE A 143 -24.28 -24.32 6.84
N SER A 144 -24.01 -25.59 6.52
CA SER A 144 -23.58 -26.01 5.19
C SER A 144 -24.66 -25.71 4.14
N GLU A 145 -24.26 -25.62 2.87
CA GLU A 145 -25.19 -25.28 1.80
C GLU A 145 -26.22 -26.38 1.55
N GLU A 146 -25.83 -27.65 1.72
CA GLU A 146 -26.70 -28.81 1.62
C GLU A 146 -27.77 -28.80 2.72
N GLU A 147 -27.36 -28.57 3.97
CA GLU A 147 -28.28 -28.46 5.10
C GLU A 147 -29.23 -27.27 4.94
N PHE A 148 -28.74 -26.13 4.46
CA PHE A 148 -29.57 -24.98 4.15
C PHE A 148 -30.65 -25.33 3.12
N LEU A 149 -30.31 -25.99 2.02
CA LEU A 149 -31.30 -26.34 0.99
C LEU A 149 -32.35 -27.33 1.49
N SER A 150 -31.97 -28.21 2.42
CA SER A 150 -32.89 -29.20 3.00
C SER A 150 -33.84 -28.62 4.07
N ARG A 151 -33.37 -27.65 4.87
CA ARG A 151 -34.10 -27.13 6.03
C ARG A 151 -34.78 -25.79 5.78
N ALA A 152 -34.27 -24.99 4.85
CA ALA A 152 -34.80 -23.65 4.63
C ALA A 152 -36.13 -23.69 3.87
N PRO A 153 -37.11 -22.85 4.25
CA PRO A 153 -38.36 -22.70 3.52
C PRO A 153 -38.14 -22.31 2.05
N THR A 154 -39.04 -22.78 1.17
CA THR A 154 -38.99 -22.52 -0.29
C THR A 154 -38.89 -21.02 -0.64
N ARG A 155 -39.44 -20.16 0.21
CA ARG A 155 -39.33 -18.69 0.09
C ARG A 155 -37.88 -18.19 0.11
N LEU A 156 -37.00 -18.83 0.87
CA LEU A 156 -35.59 -18.42 1.02
C LEU A 156 -34.66 -19.19 0.07
N THR A 157 -35.09 -20.31 -0.48
CA THR A 157 -34.32 -21.10 -1.47
C THR A 157 -34.63 -20.74 -2.92
N ALA A 158 -35.61 -19.86 -3.16
CA ALA A 158 -35.95 -19.37 -4.48
C ALA A 158 -34.75 -18.68 -5.15
N PRO A 159 -34.42 -19.02 -6.42
CA PRO A 159 -33.42 -18.30 -7.19
C PRO A 159 -33.81 -16.84 -7.40
N LEU A 160 -32.82 -15.99 -7.67
CA LEU A 160 -33.07 -14.62 -8.08
C LEU A 160 -33.92 -14.63 -9.38
N SER A 161 -35.01 -13.86 -9.41
CA SER A 161 -36.01 -13.87 -10.49
C SER A 161 -35.50 -13.27 -11.82
N ASP A 162 -34.34 -12.63 -11.82
CA ASP A 162 -33.79 -11.95 -12.98
C ASP A 162 -33.01 -12.95 -13.86
N ALA A 163 -33.57 -13.28 -15.01
CA ALA A 163 -33.00 -14.25 -15.97
C ALA A 163 -31.62 -13.82 -16.53
N GLU A 164 -31.26 -12.53 -16.43
CA GLU A 164 -29.99 -11.97 -16.89
C GLU A 164 -28.95 -11.81 -15.76
N ALA A 165 -29.24 -12.27 -14.55
CA ALA A 165 -28.32 -12.12 -13.43
C ALA A 165 -27.04 -12.93 -13.63
N SER A 166 -25.89 -12.26 -13.50
CA SER A 166 -24.57 -12.90 -13.53
C SER A 166 -24.46 -13.93 -12.41
N GLU A 167 -23.70 -15.01 -12.63
CA GLU A 167 -23.42 -16.05 -11.63
C GLU A 167 -22.99 -15.47 -10.27
N LYS A 168 -22.19 -14.40 -10.26
CA LYS A 168 -21.77 -13.72 -9.02
C LYS A 168 -22.93 -13.11 -8.25
N GLN A 169 -23.92 -12.55 -8.94
CA GLN A 169 -25.11 -11.95 -8.33
C GLN A 169 -26.00 -13.05 -7.74
N GLN A 170 -26.12 -14.19 -8.41
CA GLN A 170 -26.86 -15.34 -7.91
C GLN A 170 -26.20 -15.91 -6.64
N LEU A 171 -24.87 -16.09 -6.64
CA LEU A 171 -24.11 -16.52 -5.45
C LEU A 171 -24.25 -15.53 -4.28
N HIS A 172 -24.18 -14.23 -4.56
CA HIS A 172 -24.40 -13.19 -3.56
C HIS A 172 -25.82 -13.26 -2.97
N HIS A 173 -26.83 -13.39 -3.83
CA HIS A 173 -28.22 -13.55 -3.40
C HIS A 173 -28.38 -14.77 -2.50
N ARG A 174 -27.83 -15.92 -2.90
CA ARG A 174 -27.88 -17.15 -2.10
C ARG A 174 -27.22 -16.97 -0.72
N MET A 175 -26.09 -16.28 -0.66
CA MET A 175 -25.42 -15.96 0.61
C MET A 175 -26.30 -15.08 1.50
N LEU A 176 -27.01 -14.09 0.95
CA LEU A 176 -27.95 -13.27 1.72
C LEU A 176 -29.11 -14.11 2.28
N GLN A 177 -29.66 -15.03 1.50
CA GLN A 177 -30.73 -15.91 1.98
C GLN A 177 -30.27 -16.84 3.09
N ARG A 178 -29.05 -17.39 2.99
CA ARG A 178 -28.42 -18.18 4.05
C ARG A 178 -28.27 -17.39 5.36
N LEU A 179 -27.84 -16.13 5.26
CA LEU A 179 -27.72 -15.25 6.42
C LEU A 179 -29.08 -14.90 7.05
N ASN A 180 -30.12 -14.71 6.24
CA ASN A 180 -31.47 -14.45 6.73
C ASN A 180 -32.04 -15.66 7.46
N PHE A 181 -31.87 -16.87 6.91
CA PHE A 181 -32.30 -18.10 7.56
C PHE A 181 -31.60 -18.31 8.91
N GLU A 182 -30.28 -18.15 8.96
CA GLU A 182 -29.52 -18.26 10.22
C GLU A 182 -29.96 -17.22 11.26
N LYS A 183 -30.30 -16.00 10.82
CA LYS A 183 -30.83 -14.95 11.69
C LYS A 183 -32.19 -15.36 12.28
N GLU A 184 -33.11 -15.86 11.45
CA GLU A 184 -34.43 -16.34 11.88
C GLU A 184 -34.31 -17.50 12.87
N GLU A 185 -33.44 -18.48 12.58
CA GLU A 185 -33.17 -19.61 13.48
C GLU A 185 -32.59 -19.16 14.82
N ARG A 186 -31.62 -18.23 14.83
CA ARG A 186 -31.06 -17.69 16.08
C ARG A 186 -32.08 -16.92 16.90
N ILE A 187 -33.00 -16.21 16.27
CA ILE A 187 -34.10 -15.53 16.96
C ILE A 187 -35.01 -16.57 17.60
N ARG A 188 -35.45 -17.59 16.84
CA ARG A 188 -36.30 -18.68 17.35
C ARG A 188 -35.67 -19.40 18.53
N LEU A 189 -34.38 -19.78 18.42
CA LEU A 189 -33.65 -20.46 19.49
C LEU A 189 -33.49 -19.57 20.72
N LYS A 190 -33.26 -18.26 20.54
CA LYS A 190 -33.17 -17.32 21.65
C LYS A 190 -34.50 -17.21 22.39
N GLU A 191 -35.61 -17.12 21.66
CA GLU A 191 -36.96 -17.11 22.24
C GLU A 191 -37.21 -18.39 23.04
N GLU A 192 -36.93 -19.56 22.45
CA GLU A 192 -37.08 -20.85 23.13
C GLU A 192 -36.23 -20.97 24.40
N VAL A 193 -34.97 -20.51 24.36
CA VAL A 193 -34.11 -20.44 25.55
C VAL A 193 -34.70 -19.52 26.60
N THR A 194 -35.21 -18.36 26.23
CA THR A 194 -35.83 -17.43 27.19
C THR A 194 -37.08 -18.01 27.83
N GLU A 195 -37.93 -18.70 27.06
CA GLU A 195 -39.11 -19.39 27.58
C GLU A 195 -38.73 -20.53 28.53
N LYS A 196 -37.76 -21.37 28.14
CA LYS A 196 -37.24 -22.45 28.98
C LYS A 196 -36.62 -21.93 30.27
N LEU A 197 -35.89 -20.82 30.22
CA LEU A 197 -35.34 -20.15 31.40
C LEU A 197 -36.44 -19.62 32.31
N LYS A 198 -37.50 -19.01 31.75
CA LYS A 198 -38.66 -18.56 32.52
C LYS A 198 -39.35 -19.73 33.22
N ARG A 199 -39.65 -20.82 32.49
CA ARG A 199 -40.24 -22.04 33.07
C ARG A 199 -39.36 -22.67 34.15
N LYS A 200 -38.03 -22.69 33.94
CA LYS A 200 -37.06 -23.16 34.94
C LYS A 200 -37.11 -22.30 36.21
N LYS A 201 -37.16 -20.98 36.07
CA LYS A 201 -37.27 -20.04 37.19
C LYS A 201 -38.55 -20.27 37.99
N GLU A 202 -39.69 -20.33 37.31
CA GLU A 202 -40.99 -20.60 37.94
C GLU A 202 -41.02 -21.98 38.64
N ALA A 203 -40.45 -23.01 38.02
CA ALA A 203 -40.35 -24.33 38.64
C ALA A 203 -39.44 -24.30 39.88
N SER A 204 -38.31 -23.58 39.82
CA SER A 204 -37.40 -23.39 40.96
C SER A 204 -38.09 -22.68 42.12
N GLU A 205 -38.85 -21.62 41.86
CA GLU A 205 -39.64 -20.90 42.86
C GLU A 205 -40.71 -21.80 43.49
N ARG A 206 -41.42 -22.62 42.68
CA ARG A 206 -42.37 -23.62 43.19
C ARG A 206 -41.70 -24.65 44.09
N VAL A 207 -40.52 -25.14 43.72
CA VAL A 207 -39.75 -26.10 44.53
C VAL A 207 -39.30 -25.46 45.83
N MET A 208 -38.79 -24.23 45.80
CA MET A 208 -38.41 -23.48 47.01
C MET A 208 -39.60 -23.25 47.94
N ALA A 209 -40.76 -22.87 47.41
CA ALA A 209 -41.97 -22.67 48.20
C ALA A 209 -42.47 -23.97 48.84
N LYS A 210 -42.43 -25.10 48.11
CA LYS A 210 -42.75 -26.43 48.68
C LYS A 210 -41.76 -26.84 49.76
N LYS A 211 -40.46 -26.60 49.54
CA LYS A 211 -39.42 -26.88 50.54
C LYS A 211 -39.65 -26.07 51.81
N ALA A 212 -39.92 -24.76 51.70
CA ALA A 212 -40.24 -23.92 52.85
C ALA A 212 -41.49 -24.41 53.62
N LYS A 213 -42.53 -24.88 52.91
CA LYS A 213 -43.72 -25.49 53.54
C LYS A 213 -43.38 -26.80 54.26
N ILE A 214 -42.56 -27.66 53.68
CA ILE A 214 -42.09 -28.91 54.32
C ILE A 214 -41.25 -28.58 55.55
N ASP A 215 -40.34 -27.61 55.46
CA ASP A 215 -39.53 -27.17 56.59
C ASP A 215 -40.40 -26.61 57.73
N GLN A 216 -41.48 -25.90 57.40
CA GLN A 216 -42.46 -25.43 58.38
C GLN A 216 -43.25 -26.60 59.00
N PHE A 217 -43.71 -27.54 58.18
CA PHE A 217 -44.40 -28.75 58.65
C PHE A 217 -43.53 -29.58 59.59
N ASN A 218 -42.26 -29.80 59.23
CA ASN A 218 -41.28 -30.49 60.07
C ASN A 218 -41.10 -29.80 61.43
N LYS A 219 -41.04 -28.46 61.47
CA LYS A 219 -40.98 -27.71 62.74
C LYS A 219 -42.21 -27.93 63.61
N GLU A 220 -43.41 -27.93 63.03
CA GLU A 220 -44.64 -28.21 63.78
C GLU A 220 -44.72 -29.68 64.23
N PHE A 221 -44.25 -30.62 63.41
CA PHE A 221 -44.14 -32.03 63.79
C PHE A 221 -43.16 -32.25 64.94
N GLU A 222 -42.00 -31.61 64.92
CA GLU A 222 -41.06 -31.67 66.05
C GLU A 222 -41.68 -31.13 67.34
N LYS A 223 -42.47 -30.04 67.27
CA LYS A 223 -43.22 -29.53 68.42
C LYS A 223 -44.27 -30.54 68.89
N PHE A 224 -45.04 -31.11 67.97
CA PHE A 224 -46.05 -32.12 68.28
C PHE A 224 -45.44 -33.35 68.95
N ILE A 225 -44.34 -33.89 68.40
CA ILE A 225 -43.61 -35.01 69.01
C ILE A 225 -43.14 -34.64 70.41
N LYS A 226 -42.55 -33.44 70.62
CA LYS A 226 -42.14 -32.98 71.95
C LYS A 226 -43.31 -32.86 72.93
N GLN A 227 -44.48 -32.43 72.46
CA GLN A 227 -45.71 -32.35 73.27
C GLN A 227 -46.35 -33.71 73.55
N ALA A 228 -46.21 -34.67 72.64
CA ALA A 228 -46.76 -36.02 72.77
C ALA A 228 -45.90 -36.96 73.63
N LYS A 229 -44.60 -36.66 73.82
CA LYS A 229 -43.70 -37.40 74.72
C LYS A 229 -44.29 -37.68 76.12
N PRO A 230 -44.80 -36.68 76.87
CA PRO A 230 -45.37 -36.94 78.19
C PRO A 230 -46.63 -37.82 78.15
N LEU A 231 -47.45 -37.74 77.11
CA LEU A 231 -48.60 -38.65 76.92
C LEU A 231 -48.16 -40.08 76.63
N ASN A 232 -47.10 -40.25 75.83
CA ASN A 232 -46.53 -41.56 75.54
C ASN A 232 -45.87 -42.17 76.78
N GLU A 233 -45.13 -41.38 77.57
CA GLU A 233 -44.56 -41.82 78.85
C GLU A 233 -45.66 -42.37 79.77
N ILE A 234 -46.79 -41.65 79.91
CA ILE A 234 -47.95 -42.13 80.69
C ILE A 234 -48.55 -43.43 80.12
N LEU A 235 -48.72 -43.53 78.80
CA LEU A 235 -49.26 -44.74 78.17
C LEU A 235 -48.31 -45.95 78.27
N THR A 236 -47.00 -45.73 78.21
CA THR A 236 -46.00 -46.81 78.34
C THR A 236 -45.76 -47.20 79.79
N ASP A 237 -45.99 -46.29 80.74
CA ASP A 237 -45.91 -46.55 82.17
C ASP A 237 -47.11 -47.40 82.66
N GLU A 238 -48.22 -47.49 81.90
CA GLU A 238 -49.36 -48.36 82.22
C GLU A 238 -49.20 -49.83 81.77
N GLU A 239 -48.24 -50.17 80.90
CA GLU A 239 -47.98 -51.58 80.51
C GLU A 239 -46.91 -52.30 81.35
N VAL A 240 -46.43 -51.72 82.46
CA VAL A 240 -45.57 -52.44 83.42
C VAL A 240 -46.28 -52.60 84.77
N GLY A 241 -47.21 -53.54 84.78
CA GLY A 241 -47.86 -54.10 85.98
C GLY A 241 -48.31 -55.54 85.71
N GLN A 242 -47.36 -56.48 85.83
CA GLN A 242 -47.46 -57.94 85.59
C GLN A 242 -48.64 -58.63 86.31
N PRO A 243 -48.95 -59.89 85.93
CA PRO A 243 -48.55 -60.93 86.87
C PRO A 243 -47.90 -62.16 86.23
N ASP A 244 -46.80 -62.56 86.87
CA ASP A 244 -46.59 -63.89 87.46
C ASP A 244 -46.29 -65.11 86.57
N GLN A 245 -45.37 -65.89 87.12
CA GLN A 245 -44.76 -67.10 86.61
C GLN A 245 -45.74 -68.27 86.56
N SER A 246 -45.79 -68.92 85.41
CA SER A 246 -45.94 -70.36 85.20
C SER A 246 -45.61 -70.59 83.73
N ASP A 247 -44.98 -71.64 83.24
CA ASP A 247 -44.28 -72.80 83.76
C ASP A 247 -43.75 -73.47 82.46
N GLN A 248 -42.52 -74.00 82.46
CA GLN A 248 -42.03 -75.08 81.58
C GLN A 248 -42.20 -74.96 80.04
N MET A 249 -41.08 -74.82 79.30
CA MET A 249 -40.31 -75.91 78.64
C MET A 249 -40.86 -76.38 77.28
N ASP A 250 -39.92 -76.65 76.37
CA ASP A 250 -40.02 -77.21 75.01
C ASP A 250 -40.50 -76.26 73.89
N THR A 251 -39.85 -76.12 72.72
CA THR A 251 -39.00 -77.06 71.98
C THR A 251 -38.05 -76.31 71.01
N THR A 252 -36.83 -76.83 70.92
CA THR A 252 -35.81 -76.68 69.88
C THR A 252 -36.33 -76.66 68.43
N VAL A 253 -35.92 -75.68 67.61
CA VAL A 253 -35.23 -75.78 66.28
C VAL A 253 -34.64 -74.42 65.94
#